data_AF-A0A7C5WAG5-F1
#
_entry.id   AF-A0A7C5WAG5-F1
#
_cell.length_a   1.000
_cell.length_b   1.000
_cell.length_c   1.000
_cell.angle_alpha   90.00
_cell.angle_beta   90.00
_cell.angle_gamma   90.00
#
_symmetry.space_group_name_H-M   'P 1'
#
loop_
_entity.id
_entity.type
_entity.pdbx_description
1 polymer ?
#
loop_
_entity_poly.entity_id
_entity_poly.type
_entity_poly.pdbx_seq_one_letter_code
_entity_poly.pdbx_strand_id
1 'polypeptide(L)'
;MQDDLVLRDELKKKFLREFTASEKLYFLKVAREAVLIHRYPVSEDLFYYCYFMTMRQRLRSARPERGDGLLRFILVEGIREIEDEIKLYKGRLEAHRLPEPDSLAERFLEYLSH
;
A
#
# COMPACT_ATOMS: atom_id res chain seq x y z
N MET A 1 6.78 14.98 -17.30
CA MET A 1 5.48 15.04 -16.58
C MET A 1 4.41 14.09 -17.14
N GLN A 2 4.53 13.58 -18.37
CA GLN A 2 3.56 12.61 -18.93
C GLN A 2 3.87 11.15 -18.55
N ASP A 3 5.16 10.80 -18.40
CA ASP A 3 5.60 9.45 -18.00
C ASP A 3 5.20 9.05 -16.57
N ASP A 4 5.20 10.02 -15.64
CA ASP A 4 4.91 9.78 -14.23
C ASP A 4 3.43 9.41 -13.98
N LEU A 5 2.51 9.85 -14.85
CA LEU A 5 1.10 9.47 -14.81
C LEU A 5 0.84 8.08 -15.42
N VAL A 6 1.62 7.70 -16.43
CA VAL A 6 1.51 6.38 -17.08
C VAL A 6 2.03 5.28 -16.17
N LEU A 7 3.18 5.50 -15.51
CA LEU A 7 3.75 4.59 -14.51
C LEU A 7 2.78 4.35 -13.35
N ARG A 8 2.12 5.40 -12.85
CA ARG A 8 1.09 5.30 -11.81
C ARG A 8 -0.13 4.49 -12.25
N ASP A 9 -0.47 4.53 -13.54
CA ASP A 9 -1.58 3.75 -14.10
C ASP A 9 -1.27 2.25 -14.26
N GLU A 10 -0.05 1.92 -14.64
CA GLU A 10 0.42 0.54 -14.64
C GLU A 10 0.48 -0.04 -13.23
N LEU A 11 0.99 0.71 -12.26
CA LEU A 11 1.05 0.30 -10.85
C LEU A 11 -0.35 0.10 -10.27
N LYS A 12 -1.27 1.05 -10.47
CA LYS A 12 -2.66 0.90 -10.03
C LYS A 12 -3.30 -0.35 -10.63
N LYS A 13 -3.20 -0.53 -11.96
CA LYS A 13 -3.81 -1.68 -12.65
C LYS A 13 -3.22 -3.00 -12.15
N LYS A 14 -1.90 -3.07 -11.97
CA LYS A 14 -1.20 -4.25 -11.47
C LYS A 14 -1.69 -4.61 -10.06
N PHE A 15 -1.65 -3.66 -9.12
CA PHE A 15 -1.98 -3.92 -7.73
C PHE A 15 -3.47 -4.19 -7.51
N LEU A 16 -4.34 -3.36 -8.09
CA LEU A 16 -5.78 -3.52 -7.88
C LEU A 16 -6.35 -4.76 -8.59
N ARG A 17 -5.71 -5.28 -9.64
CA ARG A 17 -6.14 -6.53 -10.28
C ARG A 17 -6.01 -7.73 -9.35
N GLU A 18 -5.03 -7.72 -8.45
CA GLU A 18 -4.76 -8.82 -7.53
C GLU A 18 -5.63 -8.76 -6.26
N PHE A 19 -6.32 -7.63 -6.02
CA PHE A 19 -7.08 -7.39 -4.80
C PHE A 19 -8.56 -7.75 -4.94
N THR A 20 -9.08 -8.40 -3.89
CA THR A 20 -10.52 -8.56 -3.67
C THR A 20 -11.19 -7.19 -3.42
N ALA A 21 -12.52 -7.14 -3.49
CA ALA A 21 -13.26 -5.90 -3.23
C ALA A 21 -12.96 -5.31 -1.84
N SER A 22 -12.85 -6.15 -0.80
CA SER A 22 -12.52 -5.72 0.56
C SER A 22 -11.09 -5.19 0.68
N GLU A 23 -10.14 -5.81 -0.02
CA GLU A 23 -8.75 -5.35 -0.05
C GLU A 23 -8.59 -4.04 -0.82
N LYS A 24 -9.34 -3.82 -1.89
CA LYS A 24 -9.39 -2.52 -2.59
C LYS A 24 -9.88 -1.40 -1.68
N LEU A 25 -10.92 -1.67 -0.89
CA LEU A 25 -11.42 -0.71 0.11
C LEU A 25 -10.38 -0.45 1.21
N TYR A 26 -9.67 -1.49 1.67
CA TYR A 26 -8.58 -1.33 2.63
C TYR A 26 -7.43 -0.49 2.05
N PHE A 27 -7.02 -0.76 0.82
CA PHE A 27 -6.01 0.02 0.11
C PHE A 27 -6.40 1.50 0.03
N LEU A 28 -7.64 1.80 -0.38
CA LEU A 28 -8.15 3.17 -0.46
C LEU A 28 -8.19 3.85 0.92
N LYS A 29 -8.56 3.12 1.97
CA LYS A 29 -8.52 3.62 3.35
C LYS A 29 -7.09 4.00 3.76
N VAL A 30 -6.12 3.13 3.51
CA VAL A 30 -4.70 3.39 3.82
C VAL A 30 -4.19 4.60 3.03
N ALA A 31 -4.52 4.68 1.74
CA ALA A 31 -4.16 5.81 0.89
C ALA A 31 -4.72 7.13 1.43
N ARG A 32 -5.99 7.14 1.86
CA ARG A 32 -6.63 8.31 2.46
C ARG A 32 -5.94 8.76 3.75
N GLU A 33 -5.66 7.82 4.65
CA GLU A 33 -4.94 8.12 5.90
C GLU A 33 -3.52 8.65 5.61
N ALA A 34 -2.83 8.06 4.64
CA ALA A 34 -1.48 8.44 4.26
C ALA A 34 -1.38 9.87 3.71
N VAL A 35 -2.28 10.27 2.81
CA VAL A 35 -2.21 11.62 2.20
C VAL A 35 -2.83 12.71 3.07
N LEU A 36 -3.92 12.42 3.79
CA LEU A 36 -4.64 13.44 4.56
C LEU A 36 -4.12 13.59 5.99
N ILE A 37 -3.80 12.48 6.65
CA ILE A 37 -3.39 12.48 8.07
C ILE A 37 -1.87 12.50 8.17
N HIS A 38 -1.20 11.59 7.46
CA HIS A 38 0.27 11.51 7.50
C HIS A 38 0.96 12.51 6.57
N ARG A 39 0.21 13.22 5.72
CA ARG A 39 0.72 14.26 4.80
C ARG A 39 1.85 13.73 3.91
N TYR A 40 1.75 12.48 3.52
CA TYR A 40 2.68 11.90 2.57
C TYR A 40 2.36 12.40 1.16
N PRO A 41 3.39 12.76 0.37
CA PRO A 41 3.20 13.23 -0.99
C PRO A 41 2.68 12.10 -1.89
N VAL A 42 1.94 12.46 -2.95
CA VAL A 42 1.47 11.48 -3.93
C VAL A 42 2.63 11.09 -4.86
N SER A 43 3.23 9.93 -4.58
CA SER A 43 4.39 9.39 -5.29
C SER A 43 4.28 7.87 -5.50
N GLU A 44 5.18 7.27 -6.27
CA GLU A 44 5.27 5.81 -6.40
C GLU A 44 5.49 5.11 -5.04
N ASP A 45 6.33 5.68 -4.17
CA ASP A 45 6.57 5.15 -2.83
C ASP A 45 5.26 5.05 -2.02
N LEU A 46 4.31 5.97 -2.23
CA LEU A 46 2.99 5.91 -1.59
C LEU A 46 2.16 4.73 -2.09
N PHE A 47 2.20 4.44 -3.40
CA PHE A 47 1.51 3.28 -3.97
C PHE A 47 2.09 1.98 -3.40
N TYR A 48 3.41 1.84 -3.37
CA TYR A 48 4.07 0.66 -2.79
C TYR A 48 3.77 0.53 -1.30
N TYR A 49 3.81 1.62 -0.54
CA TYR A 49 3.42 1.62 0.86
C TYR A 49 1.99 1.10 1.06
N CYS A 50 1.01 1.62 0.32
CA CYS A 50 -0.39 1.17 0.41
C CYS A 50 -0.54 -0.30 -0.02
N TYR A 51 0.22 -0.74 -1.04
CA TYR A 51 0.23 -2.12 -1.51
C TYR A 51 0.72 -3.07 -0.41
N PHE A 52 1.90 -2.82 0.16
CA PHE A 52 2.46 -3.69 1.20
C PHE A 52 1.64 -3.67 2.49
N MET A 53 1.04 -2.52 2.85
CA MET A 53 0.07 -2.44 3.95
C MET A 53 -1.14 -3.36 3.71
N THR A 54 -1.64 -3.42 2.48
CA THR A 54 -2.75 -4.29 2.09
C THR A 54 -2.34 -5.77 2.08
N MET A 55 -1.16 -6.09 1.56
CA MET A 55 -0.62 -7.46 1.58
C MET A 55 -0.38 -7.96 3.01
N ARG A 56 0.08 -7.09 3.91
CA ARG A 56 0.18 -7.40 5.33
C ARG A 56 -1.17 -7.79 5.92
N GLN A 57 -2.23 -7.05 5.60
CA GLN A 57 -3.57 -7.33 6.07
C GLN A 57 -4.10 -8.67 5.52
N ARG A 58 -3.81 -8.97 4.25
CA ARG A 58 -4.10 -10.27 3.63
C ARG A 58 -3.45 -11.42 4.38
N LEU A 59 -2.12 -11.37 4.60
CA LEU A 59 -1.41 -12.44 5.31
C LEU A 59 -1.87 -12.62 6.76
N ARG A 60 -2.16 -11.53 7.47
CA ARG A 60 -2.71 -11.59 8.84
C ARG A 60 -4.08 -12.27 8.89
N SER A 61 -4.86 -12.19 7.81
CA SER A 61 -6.18 -12.81 7.69
C SER A 61 -6.09 -14.28 7.27
N ALA A 62 -4.99 -14.69 6.63
CA ALA A 62 -4.76 -16.05 6.12
C ALA A 62 -4.34 -17.06 7.21
N ARG A 63 -4.78 -16.89 8.47
CA ARG A 63 -4.35 -17.74 9.59
C ARG A 63 -4.53 -19.23 9.24
N PRO A 64 -3.46 -20.04 9.20
CA PRO A 64 -3.59 -21.45 8.93
C PRO A 64 -4.26 -22.10 10.14
N GLU A 65 -5.33 -22.86 9.89
CA GLU A 65 -5.82 -23.81 10.88
C GLU A 65 -4.71 -24.85 11.17
N ARG A 66 -4.66 -25.32 12.41
CA ARG A 66 -3.56 -26.12 12.99
C ARG A 66 -3.07 -27.22 12.02
N GLY A 67 -1.75 -27.34 11.82
CA GLY A 67 -1.17 -28.60 11.31
C GLY A 67 0.15 -28.51 10.57
N ASP A 68 0.49 -27.39 9.95
CA ASP A 68 1.66 -27.33 9.06
C ASP A 68 2.70 -26.30 9.53
N GLY A 69 3.81 -26.82 10.08
CA GLY A 69 4.94 -26.01 10.54
C GLY A 69 5.68 -25.29 9.40
N LEU A 70 5.70 -25.86 8.19
CA LEU A 70 6.30 -25.24 7.01
C LEU A 70 5.45 -24.07 6.53
N LEU A 71 4.13 -24.24 6.41
CA LEU A 71 3.23 -23.13 6.07
C LEU A 71 3.32 -21.99 7.08
N ARG A 72 3.41 -22.32 8.37
CA ARG A 72 3.58 -21.31 9.42
C ARG A 72 4.92 -20.58 9.27
N PHE A 73 6.00 -21.28 8.98
CA PHE A 73 7.31 -20.69 8.73
C PHE A 73 7.28 -19.73 7.53
N ILE A 74 6.73 -20.17 6.39
CA ILE A 74 6.59 -19.35 5.18
C ILE A 74 5.77 -18.09 5.46
N LEU A 75 4.67 -18.20 6.20
CA LEU A 75 3.84 -17.04 6.56
C LEU A 75 4.58 -16.06 7.47
N VAL A 76 5.35 -16.55 8.44
CA VAL A 76 6.13 -15.68 9.34
C VAL A 76 7.22 -14.94 8.57
N GLU A 77 7.97 -15.64 7.71
CA GLU A 77 9.02 -15.02 6.90
C GLU A 77 8.41 -14.02 5.90
N GLY A 78 7.31 -14.37 5.23
CA GLY A 78 6.62 -13.46 4.32
C GLY A 78 6.06 -12.21 5.02
N ILE A 79 5.55 -12.34 6.25
CA ILE A 79 5.15 -11.18 7.07
C ILE A 79 6.38 -10.32 7.41
N ARG A 80 7.53 -10.93 7.76
CA ARG A 80 8.75 -10.19 8.08
C ARG A 80 9.23 -9.36 6.89
N GLU A 81 9.29 -9.98 5.71
CA GLU A 81 9.67 -9.30 4.46
C GLU A 81 8.74 -8.13 4.15
N ILE A 82 7.42 -8.33 4.25
CA ILE A 82 6.44 -7.26 4.04
C ILE A 82 6.63 -6.12 5.06
N GLU A 83 6.87 -6.42 6.34
CA GLU A 83 7.09 -5.38 7.34
C GLU A 83 8.38 -4.59 7.06
N ASP A 84 9.41 -5.21 6.49
CA ASP A 84 10.65 -4.53 6.11
C ASP A 84 10.44 -3.62 4.89
N GLU A 85 9.69 -4.06 3.88
CA GLU A 85 9.26 -3.21 2.76
C GLU A 85 8.40 -2.02 3.25
N ILE A 86 7.46 -2.25 4.17
CA ILE A 86 6.66 -1.18 4.77
C ILE A 86 7.57 -0.14 5.46
N LYS A 87 8.56 -0.58 6.24
CA LYS A 87 9.52 0.33 6.89
C LYS A 87 10.32 1.13 5.87
N LEU A 88 10.77 0.50 4.79
CA LEU A 88 11.54 1.14 3.73
C LEU A 88 10.75 2.28 3.09
N TYR A 89 9.56 1.99 2.56
CA TYR A 89 8.74 3.01 1.90
C TYR A 89 8.23 4.05 2.87
N LYS A 90 7.85 3.66 4.09
CA LYS A 90 7.49 4.62 5.13
C LYS A 90 8.64 5.58 5.43
N GLY A 91 9.87 5.08 5.55
CA GLY A 91 11.05 5.93 5.78
C GLY A 91 11.26 6.96 4.69
N ARG A 92 11.08 6.56 3.42
CA ARG A 92 11.13 7.48 2.27
C ARG A 92 10.02 8.52 2.30
N LEU A 93 8.79 8.11 2.64
CA LEU A 93 7.64 9.01 2.72
C LEU A 93 7.77 10.01 3.88
N GLU A 94 8.25 9.58 5.04
CA GLU A 94 8.53 10.47 6.18
C GLU A 94 9.61 11.50 5.84
N ALA A 95 10.64 11.11 5.09
CA ALA A 95 11.69 12.03 4.66
C ALA A 95 11.17 13.14 3.71
N HIS A 96 10.06 12.90 3.02
CA HIS A 96 9.42 13.84 2.09
C HIS A 96 8.05 14.34 2.58
N ARG A 97 7.78 14.20 3.89
CA ARG A 97 6.49 14.58 4.45
C ARG A 97 6.22 16.07 4.25
N LEU A 98 5.01 16.38 3.81
CA LEU A 98 4.60 17.74 3.52
C LEU A 98 4.09 18.45 4.79
N PRO A 99 4.22 19.79 4.86
CA PRO A 99 3.66 20.57 5.97
C PRO A 99 2.13 20.57 5.96
N GLU A 100 1.52 20.45 4.79
CA GLU A 100 0.07 20.37 4.56
C GLU A 100 -0.24 19.20 3.62
N PRO A 101 -1.50 18.71 3.55
CA PRO A 101 -1.87 17.68 2.59
C PRO A 101 -1.50 18.05 1.16
N ASP A 102 -1.01 17.07 0.40
CA ASP A 102 -0.62 17.28 -1.00
C ASP A 102 -1.80 17.81 -1.81
N SER A 103 -1.57 18.85 -2.61
CA SER A 103 -2.55 19.37 -3.57
C SER A 103 -3.12 18.31 -4.52
N LEU A 104 -2.39 17.22 -4.75
CA LEU A 104 -2.81 16.09 -5.59
C LEU A 104 -3.63 15.04 -4.83
N ALA A 105 -3.79 15.16 -3.51
CA ALA A 105 -4.41 14.14 -2.67
C ALA A 105 -5.84 13.81 -3.09
N GLU A 106 -6.69 14.82 -3.33
CA GLU A 106 -8.09 14.62 -3.71
C GLU A 106 -8.19 13.87 -5.05
N ARG A 107 -7.49 14.37 -6.07
CA ARG A 107 -7.42 13.74 -7.40
C ARG A 107 -6.89 12.32 -7.34
N PHE A 108 -5.92 12.05 -6.49
CA PHE A 108 -5.37 10.72 -6.27
C PHE A 108 -6.40 9.77 -5.66
N LEU A 109 -7.16 10.21 -4.66
CA LEU A 109 -8.19 9.38 -4.02
C LEU A 109 -9.37 9.10 -4.94
N GLU A 110 -9.80 10.09 -5.73
CA GLU A 110 -10.79 9.88 -6.80
C GLU A 110 -10.28 8.87 -7.82
N TYR A 111 -9.03 9.05 -8.28
CA TYR A 111 -8.40 8.14 -9.20
C TYR A 111 -8.38 6.71 -8.68
N LEU A 112 -8.07 6.46 -7.40
CA LEU A 112 -8.10 5.12 -6.81
C LEU A 112 -9.50 4.52 -6.63
N SER A 113 -10.54 5.34 -6.65
CA SER A 113 -11.93 4.92 -6.40
C SER A 113 -12.67 4.42 -7.65
N HIS A 114 -12.10 4.64 -8.84
CA HIS A 114 -12.62 4.19 -10.15
C HIS A 114 -11.86 2.96 -10.66
#